data_AF-A0A7C9I1S6-F1
#
_entry.id   AF-A0A7C9I1S6-F1
#
_cell.length_a   1.000
_cell.length_b   1.000
_cell.length_c   1.000
_cell.angle_alpha   90.00
_cell.angle_beta   90.00
_cell.angle_gamma   90.00
#
_symmetry.space_group_name_H-M   'P 1'
#
loop_
_entity.id
_entity.type
_entity.pdbx_description
1 polymer ?
#
loop_
_entity_poly.entity_id
_entity_poly.type
_entity_poly.pdbx_seq_one_letter_code
_entity_poly.pdbx_strand_id
1 'polypeptide(L)'
;MKTKVVPFLLLTAGLSACTMSGPSNLRVHEALLYGGTQERVVWVYGAPQGGAQTSVKLGGVTADLRAQASGGLALPGTLSVNGQATYRLPTTVTAQKLSVTRAPSGLFSVTPQPGASLSAVYYTDGRTWLKLSGVQGTVSGTPVEGLTGAGSLTPEEARALGSELLGQGNLAVAVLSSTSLPDAPLTVEPAPSEYLRTGLYILPNVAVTALPTGGTPSTPTPTTPGGTRLTFTELTSGTQARVTTAGAQVASGAAAVASLYAQAGLSSVPAAVTSALSGNTVVGIFLGQRATGGYSVRVTGVSANTGTLTVTVRVGAPAEGSLTTQVITSPYTIIRVPGTYTRVTLVDERGQPLTTGTGNDR
;
A
#
# COMPACT_ATOMS: atom_id res chain seq x y z
N MET A 1 -19.71 -57.76 64.43
CA MET A 1 -19.64 -56.37 64.92
C MET A 1 -19.33 -55.47 63.73
N LYS A 2 -20.12 -54.40 63.54
CA LYS A 2 -20.25 -53.62 62.31
C LYS A 2 -19.09 -52.63 62.12
N THR A 3 -18.40 -52.73 60.99
CA THR A 3 -17.37 -51.79 60.52
C THR A 3 -18.04 -50.47 60.13
N LYS A 4 -17.68 -49.38 60.83
CA LYS A 4 -18.18 -48.03 60.51
C LYS A 4 -17.33 -47.43 59.39
N VAL A 5 -17.95 -47.24 58.23
CA VAL A 5 -17.39 -46.46 57.11
C VAL A 5 -17.72 -44.99 57.37
N VAL A 6 -16.68 -44.15 57.40
CA VAL A 6 -16.76 -42.69 57.49
C VAL A 6 -16.93 -42.15 56.07
N PRO A 7 -17.93 -41.28 55.78
CA PRO A 7 -18.04 -40.66 54.46
C PRO A 7 -17.08 -39.48 54.38
N PHE A 8 -16.15 -39.55 53.43
CA PHE A 8 -15.28 -38.45 53.05
C PHE A 8 -16.11 -37.48 52.20
N LEU A 9 -16.49 -36.33 52.76
CA LEU A 9 -17.11 -35.23 52.03
C LEU A 9 -16.06 -34.64 51.07
N LEU A 10 -16.12 -35.03 49.80
CA LEU A 10 -15.43 -34.36 48.71
C LEU A 10 -16.10 -33.00 48.49
N LEU A 11 -15.47 -31.95 49.03
CA LEU A 11 -15.73 -30.56 48.69
C LEU A 11 -15.33 -30.36 47.21
N THR A 12 -16.28 -30.48 46.30
CA THR A 12 -16.12 -30.01 44.92
C THR A 12 -16.12 -28.48 44.94
N ALA A 13 -14.94 -27.89 44.94
CA ALA A 13 -14.76 -26.47 44.65
C ALA A 13 -15.30 -26.21 43.23
N GLY A 14 -16.48 -25.60 43.14
CA GLY A 14 -17.03 -25.12 41.89
C GLY A 14 -16.09 -24.06 41.32
N LEU A 15 -15.38 -24.41 40.25
CA LEU A 15 -14.80 -23.44 39.34
C LEU A 15 -15.97 -22.63 38.77
N SER A 16 -16.25 -21.47 39.35
CA SER A 16 -17.03 -20.44 38.68
C SER A 16 -16.25 -20.02 37.44
N ALA A 17 -16.47 -20.72 36.33
CA ALA A 17 -16.12 -20.21 35.03
C ALA A 17 -16.86 -18.88 34.91
N CYS A 18 -16.14 -17.77 35.03
CA CYS A 18 -16.64 -16.47 34.65
C CYS A 18 -16.94 -16.56 33.15
N THR A 19 -18.16 -16.94 32.81
CA THR A 19 -18.62 -16.94 31.43
C THR A 19 -18.61 -15.50 30.99
N MET A 20 -17.67 -15.14 30.12
CA MET A 20 -17.58 -13.80 29.57
C MET A 20 -18.87 -13.55 28.79
N SER A 21 -19.80 -12.80 29.37
CA SER A 21 -21.08 -12.47 28.77
C SER A 21 -20.85 -11.41 27.70
N GLY A 22 -20.62 -11.87 26.46
CA GLY A 22 -20.53 -10.99 25.29
C GLY A 22 -21.85 -10.27 25.00
N PRO A 23 -21.87 -9.31 24.05
CA PRO A 23 -23.09 -8.63 23.64
C PRO A 23 -24.12 -9.63 23.07
N SER A 24 -25.41 -9.29 23.16
CA SER A 24 -26.45 -10.09 22.51
C SER A 24 -26.37 -9.90 20.99
N ASN A 25 -26.60 -11.00 20.25
CA ASN A 25 -26.50 -11.04 18.79
C ASN A 25 -25.15 -10.51 18.28
N LEU A 26 -24.05 -11.00 18.87
CA LEU A 26 -22.69 -10.66 18.47
C LEU A 26 -22.42 -11.10 17.03
N ARG A 27 -22.10 -10.15 16.15
CA ARG A 27 -21.67 -10.43 14.76
C ARG A 27 -20.37 -9.69 14.49
N VAL A 28 -19.47 -10.28 13.73
CA VAL A 28 -18.14 -9.72 13.46
C VAL A 28 -17.84 -9.76 11.98
N HIS A 29 -17.58 -8.60 11.39
CA HIS A 29 -17.27 -8.48 9.98
C HIS A 29 -15.87 -7.90 9.80
N GLU A 30 -15.13 -8.43 8.83
CA GLU A 30 -13.76 -8.04 8.55
C GLU A 30 -13.55 -7.56 7.12
N ALA A 31 -12.83 -6.45 6.99
CA ALA A 31 -12.19 -6.02 5.75
C ALA A 31 -10.67 -6.07 5.91
N LEU A 32 -10.00 -6.87 5.09
CA LEU A 32 -8.54 -6.97 5.06
C LEU A 32 -8.03 -6.17 3.87
N LEU A 33 -7.27 -5.12 4.15
CA LEU A 33 -6.67 -4.25 3.17
C LEU A 33 -5.21 -4.68 2.95
N TYR A 34 -4.85 -4.84 1.68
CA TYR A 34 -3.52 -5.21 1.22
C TYR A 34 -3.00 -4.19 0.18
N GLY A 35 -1.69 -4.14 -0.02
CA GLY A 35 -1.07 -3.30 -1.05
C GLY A 35 -0.81 -1.88 -0.53
N GLY A 36 -1.49 -0.89 -1.13
CA GLY A 36 -1.33 0.53 -0.78
C GLY A 36 -1.70 0.88 0.66
N THR A 37 -2.53 0.05 1.30
CA THR A 37 -2.84 0.10 2.73
C THR A 37 -2.75 -1.31 3.29
N GLN A 38 -2.16 -1.47 4.47
CA GLN A 38 -1.96 -2.76 5.12
C GLN A 38 -2.63 -2.77 6.48
N GLU A 39 -3.91 -3.11 6.48
CA GLU A 39 -4.74 -3.00 7.68
C GLU A 39 -5.93 -3.96 7.63
N ARG A 40 -6.24 -4.57 8.77
CA ARG A 40 -7.47 -5.30 9.02
C ARG A 40 -8.40 -4.38 9.79
N VAL A 41 -9.56 -4.10 9.22
CA VAL A 41 -10.64 -3.34 9.84
C VAL A 41 -11.73 -4.33 10.28
N VAL A 42 -12.15 -4.24 11.53
CA VAL A 42 -13.13 -5.15 12.13
C VAL A 42 -14.29 -4.35 12.71
N TRP A 43 -15.50 -4.61 12.20
CA TRP A 43 -16.74 -4.13 12.78
C TRP A 43 -17.32 -5.17 13.72
N VAL A 44 -17.76 -4.72 14.89
CA VAL A 44 -18.42 -5.57 15.89
C VAL A 44 -19.85 -5.08 16.03
N TYR A 45 -20.82 -5.95 15.76
CA TYR A 45 -22.25 -5.66 15.88
C TYR A 45 -22.83 -6.35 17.11
N GLY A 46 -23.88 -5.75 17.66
CA GLY A 46 -24.65 -6.34 18.75
C GLY A 46 -25.24 -5.26 19.64
N ALA A 47 -25.88 -5.69 20.73
CA ALA A 47 -26.34 -4.80 21.78
C ALA A 47 -25.62 -5.13 23.11
N PRO A 48 -25.19 -4.12 23.89
CA PRO A 48 -24.60 -4.37 25.20
C PRO A 48 -25.66 -5.00 26.12
N GLN A 49 -25.33 -6.12 26.78
CA GLN A 49 -26.24 -6.78 27.72
C GLN A 49 -26.07 -6.19 29.12
N GLY A 50 -27.17 -5.72 29.72
CA GLY A 50 -27.25 -5.46 31.17
C GLY A 50 -26.37 -4.35 31.75
N GLY A 51 -25.61 -3.61 30.93
CA GLY A 51 -24.74 -2.50 31.35
C GLY A 51 -24.28 -1.67 30.15
N ALA A 52 -23.66 -0.51 30.40
CA ALA A 52 -23.18 0.39 29.34
C ALA A 52 -21.93 -0.10 28.59
N GLN A 53 -21.27 -1.16 29.10
CA GLN A 53 -20.03 -1.73 28.57
C GLN A 53 -20.08 -3.26 28.66
N THR A 54 -19.70 -3.93 27.58
CA THR A 54 -19.47 -5.39 27.51
C THR A 54 -18.06 -5.67 27.00
N SER A 55 -17.58 -6.92 27.02
CA SER A 55 -16.25 -7.26 26.51
C SER A 55 -16.26 -8.50 25.63
N VAL A 56 -15.34 -8.55 24.67
CA VAL A 56 -15.09 -9.67 23.75
C VAL A 56 -13.57 -9.88 23.64
N LYS A 57 -13.09 -11.08 23.33
CA LYS A 57 -11.70 -11.27 22.93
C LYS A 57 -11.60 -11.27 21.42
N LEU A 58 -10.70 -10.46 20.88
CA LEU A 58 -10.39 -10.34 19.46
C LEU A 58 -8.91 -10.68 19.25
N GLY A 59 -8.65 -11.78 18.57
CA GLY A 59 -7.28 -12.32 18.42
C GLY A 59 -6.63 -12.69 19.76
N GLY A 60 -7.43 -13.14 20.73
CA GLY A 60 -6.98 -13.46 22.09
C GLY A 60 -6.82 -12.26 23.02
N VAL A 61 -7.00 -11.03 22.53
CA VAL A 61 -6.91 -9.80 23.33
C VAL A 61 -8.30 -9.35 23.76
N THR A 62 -8.51 -9.11 25.06
CA THR A 62 -9.76 -8.54 25.58
C THR A 62 -9.95 -7.12 25.05
N ALA A 63 -11.14 -6.86 24.51
CA ALA A 63 -11.55 -5.58 23.99
C ALA A 63 -12.88 -5.14 24.63
N ASP A 64 -12.94 -3.88 25.03
CA ASP A 64 -14.13 -3.25 25.60
C ASP A 64 -15.07 -2.80 24.49
N LEU A 65 -16.34 -3.16 24.62
CA LEU A 65 -17.41 -2.78 23.72
C LEU A 65 -18.33 -1.78 24.39
N ARG A 66 -18.66 -0.70 23.68
CA ARG A 66 -19.61 0.32 24.15
C ARG A 66 -20.55 0.71 23.02
N ALA A 67 -21.60 1.47 23.36
CA ALA A 67 -22.40 2.15 22.35
C ALA A 67 -21.48 2.90 21.36
N GLN A 68 -21.85 2.87 20.08
CA GLN A 68 -21.03 3.44 19.04
C GLN A 68 -20.92 4.96 19.18
N ALA A 69 -19.72 5.49 18.94
CA ALA A 69 -19.47 6.92 18.83
C ALA A 69 -19.47 7.34 17.35
N SER A 70 -19.72 8.62 17.07
CA SER A 70 -19.61 9.16 15.71
C SER A 70 -18.18 9.06 15.18
N GLY A 71 -18.01 8.60 13.93
CA GLY A 71 -16.72 8.49 13.25
C GLY A 71 -16.88 7.98 11.82
N GLY A 72 -15.82 8.08 10.99
CA GLY A 72 -15.91 7.77 9.54
C GLY A 72 -16.32 6.34 9.20
N LEU A 73 -15.95 5.36 10.04
CA LEU A 73 -16.35 3.96 9.90
C LEU A 73 -17.42 3.51 10.91
N ALA A 74 -18.03 4.44 11.65
CA ALA A 74 -19.11 4.12 12.58
C ALA A 74 -20.40 3.81 11.81
N LEU A 75 -20.97 2.63 12.02
CA LEU A 75 -22.15 2.18 11.29
C LEU A 75 -23.34 1.92 12.23
N PRO A 76 -24.59 2.06 11.75
CA PRO A 76 -25.76 1.64 12.51
C PRO A 76 -25.64 0.20 13.00
N GLY A 77 -25.90 -0.02 14.30
CA GLY A 77 -25.88 -1.35 14.92
C GLY A 77 -24.49 -1.91 15.27
N THR A 78 -23.42 -1.16 14.99
CA THR A 78 -22.07 -1.50 15.49
C THR A 78 -21.86 -1.01 16.92
N LEU A 79 -20.87 -1.57 17.59
CA LEU A 79 -20.36 -1.16 18.89
C LEU A 79 -18.96 -0.57 18.71
N SER A 80 -18.63 0.44 19.52
CA SER A 80 -17.25 0.93 19.56
C SER A 80 -16.38 -0.10 20.27
N VAL A 81 -15.17 -0.31 19.76
CA VAL A 81 -14.17 -1.24 20.33
C VAL A 81 -13.03 -0.42 20.91
N ASN A 82 -12.81 -0.50 22.23
CA ASN A 82 -11.86 0.33 22.96
C ASN A 82 -12.05 1.84 22.68
N GLY A 83 -13.31 2.27 22.49
CA GLY A 83 -13.68 3.66 22.16
C GLY A 83 -13.46 4.06 20.70
N GLN A 84 -13.04 3.15 19.82
CA GLN A 84 -12.89 3.40 18.38
C GLN A 84 -14.04 2.78 17.59
N ALA A 85 -14.35 3.33 16.41
CA ALA A 85 -15.45 2.83 15.58
C ALA A 85 -15.26 1.37 15.11
N THR A 86 -14.01 0.94 14.96
CA THR A 86 -13.59 -0.38 14.48
C THR A 86 -12.36 -0.85 15.24
N TYR A 87 -12.19 -2.17 15.37
CA TYR A 87 -10.92 -2.74 15.82
C TYR A 87 -9.96 -2.88 14.63
N ARG A 88 -8.69 -2.50 14.83
CA ARG A 88 -7.69 -2.39 13.76
C ARG A 88 -6.43 -3.18 14.10
N LEU A 89 -5.93 -3.96 13.14
CA LEU A 89 -4.69 -4.74 13.22
C LEU A 89 -3.91 -4.60 11.91
N PRO A 90 -2.59 -4.78 11.88
CA PRO A 90 -1.86 -4.89 10.62
C PRO A 90 -2.24 -6.18 9.86
N THR A 91 -2.16 -6.14 8.52
CA THR A 91 -2.23 -7.32 7.65
C THR A 91 -0.84 -7.76 7.19
N THR A 92 -0.77 -8.97 6.67
CA THR A 92 0.47 -9.49 6.07
C THR A 92 0.83 -8.69 4.80
N VAL A 93 2.10 -8.28 4.68
CA VAL A 93 2.64 -7.65 3.46
C VAL A 93 2.53 -8.63 2.30
N THR A 94 1.99 -8.19 1.17
CA THR A 94 1.84 -9.03 -0.03
C THR A 94 2.49 -8.41 -1.25
N ALA A 95 2.98 -9.27 -2.15
CA ALA A 95 3.37 -8.88 -3.50
C ALA A 95 2.16 -8.35 -4.27
N GLN A 96 2.41 -7.54 -5.30
CA GLN A 96 1.36 -6.95 -6.11
C GLN A 96 0.41 -8.00 -6.68
N LYS A 97 -0.90 -7.78 -6.55
CA LYS A 97 -1.96 -8.70 -7.01
C LYS A 97 -2.66 -8.24 -8.29
N LEU A 98 -2.59 -6.95 -8.61
CA LEU A 98 -3.32 -6.36 -9.71
C LEU A 98 -2.53 -5.22 -10.35
N SER A 99 -2.60 -5.11 -11.68
CA SER A 99 -2.26 -3.92 -12.45
C SER A 99 -3.51 -3.40 -13.17
N VAL A 100 -3.73 -2.08 -13.13
CA VAL A 100 -4.82 -1.42 -13.85
C VAL A 100 -4.29 -0.19 -14.57
N THR A 101 -4.74 0.01 -15.80
CA THR A 101 -4.59 1.28 -16.53
C THR A 101 -5.94 1.71 -17.09
N ARG A 102 -6.13 3.02 -17.29
CA ARG A 102 -7.35 3.61 -17.86
C ARG A 102 -7.00 4.29 -19.19
N ALA A 103 -7.69 3.93 -20.26
CA ALA A 103 -7.56 4.60 -21.54
C ALA A 103 -8.34 5.93 -21.56
N PRO A 104 -8.03 6.87 -22.47
CA PRO A 104 -8.78 8.13 -22.62
C PRO A 104 -10.22 7.90 -23.04
N SER A 105 -10.49 6.78 -23.73
CA SER A 105 -11.85 6.33 -24.08
C SER A 105 -12.72 5.97 -22.87
N GLY A 106 -12.14 5.89 -21.66
CA GLY A 106 -12.83 5.49 -20.45
C GLY A 106 -12.84 3.98 -20.19
N LEU A 107 -12.29 3.17 -21.09
CA LEU A 107 -12.04 1.75 -20.87
C LEU A 107 -10.84 1.52 -19.96
N PHE A 108 -10.79 0.36 -19.31
CA PHE A 108 -9.73 -0.04 -18.40
C PHE A 108 -9.03 -1.28 -18.94
N SER A 109 -7.71 -1.35 -18.81
CA SER A 109 -6.95 -2.60 -18.97
C SER A 109 -6.59 -3.13 -17.60
N VAL A 110 -7.09 -4.32 -17.28
CA VAL A 110 -6.92 -4.97 -15.98
C VAL A 110 -6.08 -6.23 -16.17
N THR A 111 -5.04 -6.39 -15.36
CA THR A 111 -4.15 -7.56 -15.41
C THR A 111 -3.91 -8.09 -14.01
N PRO A 112 -4.51 -9.23 -13.64
CA PRO A 112 -4.14 -9.96 -12.43
C PRO A 112 -2.67 -10.37 -12.47
N GLN A 113 -2.00 -10.30 -11.33
CA GLN A 113 -0.63 -10.81 -11.20
C GLN A 113 -0.64 -12.33 -10.95
N PRO A 114 0.45 -13.06 -11.22
CA PRO A 114 0.54 -14.48 -10.94
C PRO A 114 0.17 -14.81 -9.48
N GLY A 115 -0.72 -15.80 -9.29
CA GLY A 115 -1.20 -16.18 -7.96
C GLY A 115 -2.18 -15.19 -7.32
N ALA A 116 -2.78 -14.29 -8.11
CA ALA A 116 -3.93 -13.49 -7.68
C ALA A 116 -5.25 -14.14 -8.14
N SER A 117 -6.17 -14.35 -7.20
CA SER A 117 -7.54 -14.78 -7.49
C SER A 117 -8.50 -13.64 -7.16
N LEU A 118 -9.04 -13.01 -8.19
CA LEU A 118 -9.86 -11.80 -8.07
C LEU A 118 -11.32 -12.11 -8.41
N SER A 119 -12.27 -11.61 -7.62
CA SER A 119 -13.71 -11.77 -7.87
C SER A 119 -14.37 -10.50 -8.42
N ALA A 120 -13.81 -9.33 -8.13
CA ALA A 120 -14.25 -8.04 -8.68
C ALA A 120 -13.11 -7.02 -8.66
N VAL A 121 -13.22 -5.98 -9.48
CA VAL A 121 -12.33 -4.82 -9.43
C VAL A 121 -13.18 -3.54 -9.44
N TYR A 122 -12.80 -2.60 -8.60
CA TYR A 122 -13.37 -1.27 -8.51
C TYR A 122 -12.31 -0.24 -8.85
N TYR A 123 -12.74 0.91 -9.36
CA TYR A 123 -11.87 2.05 -9.65
C TYR A 123 -12.49 3.31 -9.08
N THR A 124 -11.65 4.20 -8.56
CA THR A 124 -12.04 5.58 -8.30
C THR A 124 -11.03 6.54 -8.89
N ASP A 125 -11.53 7.70 -9.32
CA ASP A 125 -10.73 8.87 -9.68
C ASP A 125 -10.41 9.76 -8.46
N GLY A 126 -10.78 9.31 -7.26
CA GLY A 126 -10.69 10.03 -5.99
C GLY A 126 -11.98 10.76 -5.60
N ARG A 127 -13.01 10.74 -6.45
CA ARG A 127 -14.32 11.37 -6.20
C ARG A 127 -15.49 10.40 -6.32
N THR A 128 -15.48 9.55 -7.34
CA THR A 128 -16.59 8.63 -7.63
C THR A 128 -16.08 7.20 -7.80
N TRP A 129 -16.96 6.23 -7.57
CA TRP A 129 -16.63 4.81 -7.69
C TRP A 129 -17.25 4.20 -8.94
N LEU A 130 -16.45 3.37 -9.62
CA LEU A 130 -16.87 2.52 -10.73
C LEU A 130 -16.60 1.06 -10.37
N LYS A 131 -17.56 0.17 -10.62
CA LYS A 131 -17.35 -1.27 -10.65
C LYS A 131 -16.96 -1.67 -12.06
N LEU A 132 -15.83 -2.36 -12.22
CA LEU A 132 -15.39 -2.82 -13.53
C LEU A 132 -16.16 -4.07 -13.96
N SER A 133 -16.46 -4.17 -15.26
CA SER A 133 -17.25 -5.28 -15.82
C SER A 133 -16.53 -6.64 -15.79
N GLY A 134 -15.22 -6.64 -15.56
CA GLY A 134 -14.42 -7.84 -15.44
C GLY A 134 -13.13 -7.61 -14.64
N VAL A 135 -12.46 -8.71 -14.29
CA VAL A 135 -11.24 -8.72 -13.48
C VAL A 135 -9.97 -8.88 -14.30
N GLN A 136 -10.08 -8.98 -15.63
CA GLN A 136 -8.97 -9.14 -16.56
C GLN A 136 -9.33 -8.60 -17.95
N GLY A 137 -8.31 -8.23 -18.72
CA GLY A 137 -8.47 -7.74 -20.08
C GLY A 137 -8.99 -6.30 -20.15
N THR A 138 -9.57 -5.94 -21.30
CA THR A 138 -10.15 -4.61 -21.51
C THR A 138 -11.61 -4.60 -21.05
N VAL A 139 -11.94 -3.75 -20.09
CA VAL A 139 -13.24 -3.72 -19.40
C VAL A 139 -13.79 -2.30 -19.31
N SER A 140 -15.11 -2.17 -19.15
CA SER A 140 -15.79 -0.90 -18.88
C SER A 140 -16.08 -0.75 -17.39
N GLY A 141 -16.39 0.46 -16.93
CA GLY A 141 -16.81 0.73 -15.56
C GLY A 141 -18.26 1.18 -15.49
N THR A 142 -19.01 0.69 -14.51
CA THR A 142 -20.36 1.16 -14.17
C THR A 142 -20.34 1.91 -12.84
N PRO A 143 -21.01 3.07 -12.72
CA PRO A 143 -21.10 3.81 -11.46
C PRO A 143 -21.67 2.95 -10.33
N VAL A 144 -21.08 3.08 -9.16
CA VAL A 144 -21.51 2.40 -7.93
C VAL A 144 -21.28 3.31 -6.73
N GLU A 145 -22.05 3.12 -5.66
CA GLU A 145 -21.82 3.80 -4.39
C GLU A 145 -20.76 3.04 -3.58
N GLY A 146 -19.62 3.68 -3.31
CA GLY A 146 -18.52 3.07 -2.56
C GLY A 146 -18.04 1.77 -3.20
N LEU A 147 -17.87 0.74 -2.37
CA LEU A 147 -17.47 -0.60 -2.79
C LEU A 147 -18.65 -1.58 -2.83
N THR A 148 -19.87 -1.12 -3.15
CA THR A 148 -21.08 -1.95 -3.01
C THR A 148 -20.98 -3.24 -3.84
N GLY A 149 -21.20 -4.38 -3.17
CA GLY A 149 -21.05 -5.72 -3.77
C GLY A 149 -19.61 -6.23 -3.80
N ALA A 150 -18.68 -5.63 -3.04
CA ALA A 150 -17.33 -6.14 -2.85
C ALA A 150 -17.30 -7.25 -1.80
N GLY A 151 -17.11 -8.49 -2.26
CA GLY A 151 -16.98 -9.66 -1.39
C GLY A 151 -18.22 -9.83 -0.50
N SER A 152 -17.98 -9.91 0.81
CA SER A 152 -19.01 -10.07 1.84
C SER A 152 -19.30 -8.77 2.61
N LEU A 153 -18.86 -7.60 2.12
CA LEU A 153 -19.21 -6.34 2.76
C LEU A 153 -20.71 -6.07 2.67
N THR A 154 -21.31 -5.58 3.75
CA THR A 154 -22.66 -5.02 3.68
C THR A 154 -22.66 -3.72 2.86
N PRO A 155 -23.81 -3.27 2.34
CA PRO A 155 -23.90 -2.00 1.62
C PRO A 155 -23.45 -0.78 2.46
N GLU A 156 -23.62 -0.81 3.78
CA GLU A 156 -23.20 0.27 4.69
C GLU A 156 -21.67 0.26 4.87
N GLU A 157 -21.08 -0.92 5.10
CA GLU A 157 -19.63 -1.09 5.21
C GLU A 157 -18.92 -0.70 3.92
N ALA A 158 -19.46 -1.14 2.78
CA ALA A 158 -18.94 -0.83 1.46
C ALA A 158 -18.93 0.68 1.17
N ARG A 159 -19.95 1.41 1.62
CA ARG A 159 -20.01 2.87 1.48
C ARG A 159 -19.02 3.56 2.40
N ALA A 160 -18.98 3.21 3.69
CA ALA A 160 -18.09 3.82 4.67
C ALA A 160 -16.60 3.58 4.32
N LEU A 161 -16.24 2.34 3.99
CA LEU A 161 -14.89 2.01 3.55
C LEU A 161 -14.56 2.67 2.21
N GLY A 162 -15.51 2.69 1.29
CA GLY A 162 -15.38 3.40 0.02
C GLY A 162 -15.12 4.90 0.21
N SER A 163 -15.76 5.56 1.17
CA SER A 163 -15.53 6.98 1.46
C SER A 163 -14.18 7.28 2.10
N GLU A 164 -13.68 6.41 2.97
CA GLU A 164 -12.34 6.56 3.58
C GLU A 164 -11.21 6.47 2.53
N LEU A 165 -11.46 5.71 1.45
CA LEU A 165 -10.52 5.56 0.34
C LEU A 165 -10.63 6.69 -0.69
N LEU A 166 -11.66 7.55 -0.63
CA LEU A 166 -11.74 8.74 -1.48
C LEU A 166 -10.70 9.79 -1.04
N GLY A 167 -10.38 10.72 -1.94
CA GLY A 167 -9.38 11.76 -1.67
C GLY A 167 -7.92 11.29 -1.76
N GLN A 168 -7.67 9.99 -1.95
CA GLN A 168 -6.32 9.41 -2.12
C GLN A 168 -5.83 9.44 -3.59
N GLY A 169 -6.50 10.22 -4.44
CA GLY A 169 -6.27 10.23 -5.88
C GLY A 169 -6.90 9.03 -6.58
N ASN A 170 -6.39 8.69 -7.76
CA ASN A 170 -6.94 7.58 -8.53
C ASN A 170 -6.38 6.24 -8.04
N LEU A 171 -7.27 5.28 -7.77
CA LEU A 171 -6.89 3.97 -7.29
C LEU A 171 -7.83 2.89 -7.82
N ALA A 172 -7.36 1.65 -7.79
CA ALA A 172 -8.17 0.47 -8.03
C ALA A 172 -8.20 -0.41 -6.78
N VAL A 173 -9.35 -1.02 -6.52
CA VAL A 173 -9.54 -1.97 -5.42
C VAL A 173 -9.95 -3.31 -6.01
N ALA A 174 -9.10 -4.32 -5.85
CA ALA A 174 -9.40 -5.69 -6.25
C ALA A 174 -10.02 -6.44 -5.07
N VAL A 175 -11.10 -7.17 -5.29
CA VAL A 175 -11.65 -8.10 -4.29
C VAL A 175 -10.97 -9.44 -4.47
N LEU A 176 -10.30 -9.90 -3.42
CA LEU A 176 -9.64 -11.20 -3.38
C LEU A 176 -10.66 -12.31 -3.09
N SER A 177 -10.46 -13.50 -3.65
CA SER A 177 -11.25 -14.67 -3.29
C SER A 177 -11.07 -15.00 -1.80
N SER A 178 -12.16 -15.28 -1.10
CA SER A 178 -12.19 -15.62 0.33
C SER A 178 -11.35 -16.86 0.68
N THR A 179 -11.17 -17.76 -0.29
CA THR A 179 -10.35 -18.98 -0.16
C THR A 179 -8.85 -18.75 -0.35
N SER A 180 -8.45 -17.54 -0.77
CA SER A 180 -7.05 -17.20 -1.11
C SER A 180 -6.50 -16.04 -0.28
N LEU A 181 -7.16 -15.72 0.85
CA LEU A 181 -6.76 -14.61 1.69
C LEU A 181 -5.43 -14.90 2.41
N PRO A 182 -4.46 -13.97 2.37
CA PRO A 182 -3.15 -14.16 3.01
C PRO A 182 -3.22 -14.41 4.52
N ASP A 183 -4.09 -13.70 5.23
CA ASP A 183 -4.20 -13.84 6.68
C ASP A 183 -5.26 -14.87 7.07
N ALA A 184 -5.17 -15.41 8.28
CA ALA A 184 -6.22 -16.25 8.87
C ALA A 184 -7.42 -15.42 9.39
N PRO A 185 -8.61 -16.02 9.54
CA PRO A 185 -9.72 -15.41 10.28
C PRO A 185 -9.30 -14.98 11.70
N LEU A 186 -9.82 -13.85 12.19
CA LEU A 186 -9.58 -13.42 13.56
C LEU A 186 -10.32 -14.35 14.53
N THR A 187 -9.65 -14.82 15.57
CA THR A 187 -10.29 -15.56 16.65
C THR A 187 -11.17 -14.61 17.47
N VAL A 188 -12.43 -14.98 17.71
CA VAL A 188 -13.40 -14.17 18.48
C VAL A 188 -14.02 -15.02 19.58
N GLU A 189 -14.00 -14.52 20.82
CA GLU A 189 -14.66 -15.16 21.97
C GLU A 189 -15.55 -14.16 22.73
N PRO A 190 -16.84 -14.46 23.00
CA PRO A 190 -17.56 -15.66 22.57
C PRO A 190 -17.72 -15.73 21.04
N ALA A 191 -17.96 -16.93 20.51
CA ALA A 191 -18.12 -17.13 19.07
C ALA A 191 -19.32 -16.29 18.55
N PRO A 192 -19.14 -15.51 17.48
CA PRO A 192 -20.20 -14.68 16.92
C PRO A 192 -21.25 -15.53 16.20
N SER A 193 -22.49 -15.04 16.13
CA SER A 193 -23.57 -15.67 15.38
C SER A 193 -23.42 -15.50 13.86
N GLU A 194 -22.70 -14.46 13.43
CA GLU A 194 -22.36 -14.19 12.03
C GLU A 194 -20.93 -13.69 11.95
N TYR A 195 -20.19 -14.23 10.98
CA TYR A 195 -18.81 -13.86 10.72
C TYR A 195 -18.58 -13.71 9.22
N LEU A 196 -18.31 -12.47 8.78
CA LEU A 196 -18.10 -12.14 7.37
C LEU A 196 -16.68 -11.64 7.13
N ARG A 197 -16.13 -11.94 5.95
CA ARG A 197 -14.74 -11.63 5.64
C ARG A 197 -14.56 -11.23 4.18
N THR A 198 -13.97 -10.06 3.97
CA THR A 198 -13.65 -9.53 2.65
C THR A 198 -12.17 -9.17 2.57
N GLY A 199 -11.47 -9.67 1.55
CA GLY A 199 -10.11 -9.23 1.24
C GLY A 199 -10.09 -8.25 0.08
N LEU A 200 -9.37 -7.15 0.25
CA LEU A 200 -9.25 -6.06 -0.70
C LEU A 200 -7.78 -5.75 -0.95
N TYR A 201 -7.36 -5.77 -2.22
CA TYR A 201 -6.05 -5.30 -2.63
C TYR A 201 -6.17 -3.90 -3.22
N ILE A 202 -5.52 -2.92 -2.61
CA ILE A 202 -5.55 -1.51 -3.02
C ILE A 202 -4.32 -1.24 -3.90
N LEU A 203 -4.59 -0.89 -5.15
CA LEU A 203 -3.60 -0.41 -6.11
C LEU A 203 -3.71 1.12 -6.24
N PRO A 204 -2.81 1.89 -5.61
CA PRO A 204 -2.82 3.33 -5.75
C PRO A 204 -2.23 3.77 -7.10
N ASN A 205 -2.58 4.98 -7.53
CA ASN A 205 -2.02 5.67 -8.68
C ASN A 205 -2.20 4.91 -10.01
N VAL A 206 -3.45 4.58 -10.34
CA VAL A 206 -3.81 3.91 -11.60
C VAL A 206 -3.40 4.79 -12.79
N ALA A 207 -2.62 4.25 -13.73
CA ALA A 207 -2.11 5.05 -14.84
C ALA A 207 -3.22 5.34 -15.87
N VAL A 208 -3.24 6.56 -16.42
CA VAL A 208 -4.08 6.92 -17.57
C VAL A 208 -3.22 6.92 -18.83
N THR A 209 -3.51 6.02 -19.77
CA THR A 209 -2.78 5.92 -21.05
C THR A 209 -3.12 7.14 -21.91
N ALA A 210 -2.14 7.78 -22.55
CA ALA A 210 -2.42 8.88 -23.48
C ALA A 210 -2.92 8.36 -24.85
N LEU A 211 -3.68 9.17 -25.59
CA LEU A 211 -4.00 8.89 -26.99
C LEU A 211 -2.70 8.83 -27.81
N PRO A 212 -2.53 7.85 -28.71
CA PRO A 212 -1.43 7.89 -29.65
C PRO A 212 -1.66 9.05 -30.62
N THR A 213 -0.82 10.09 -30.56
CA THR A 213 -0.66 11.02 -31.68
C THR A 213 -0.19 10.21 -32.89
N GLY A 214 -1.00 10.18 -33.94
CA GLY A 214 -0.80 9.33 -35.12
C GLY A 214 0.60 9.47 -35.71
N GLY A 215 1.39 8.41 -35.59
CA GLY A 215 2.62 8.17 -36.34
C GLY A 215 2.51 6.80 -36.97
N THR A 216 2.74 6.73 -38.28
CA THR A 216 2.64 5.54 -39.14
C THR A 216 3.38 4.31 -38.59
N PRO A 217 2.83 3.09 -38.76
CA PRO A 217 3.44 1.87 -38.22
C PRO A 217 4.68 1.48 -39.03
N SER A 218 5.81 1.32 -38.34
CA SER A 218 7.01 0.66 -38.87
C SER A 218 7.13 -0.72 -38.24
N THR A 219 7.20 -1.74 -39.10
CA THR A 219 7.33 -3.19 -38.83
C THR A 219 8.45 -3.51 -37.81
N PRO A 220 8.27 -4.51 -36.91
CA PRO A 220 9.11 -4.68 -35.73
C PRO A 220 10.41 -5.45 -35.99
N THR A 221 11.45 -5.12 -35.22
CA THR A 221 12.68 -5.92 -35.05
C THR A 221 12.93 -6.05 -33.53
N PRO A 222 13.41 -7.20 -33.02
CA PRO A 222 13.13 -7.61 -31.64
C PRO A 222 14.02 -6.98 -30.56
N THR A 223 13.34 -6.61 -29.46
CA THR A 223 13.74 -6.59 -28.02
C THR A 223 14.98 -5.82 -27.54
N THR A 224 14.73 -4.66 -26.94
CA THR A 224 15.43 -4.03 -25.79
C THR A 224 14.36 -3.22 -25.05
N PRO A 225 14.30 -3.13 -23.69
CA PRO A 225 13.15 -2.56 -22.96
C PRO A 225 12.82 -1.14 -23.45
N GLY A 226 11.74 -1.07 -24.25
CA GLY A 226 11.39 0.08 -25.06
C GLY A 226 10.78 1.19 -24.22
N GLY A 227 11.58 2.21 -23.93
CA GLY A 227 11.11 3.56 -23.67
C GLY A 227 11.82 4.52 -24.62
N THR A 228 11.19 5.64 -24.96
CA THR A 228 11.86 6.71 -25.71
C THR A 228 13.06 7.18 -24.91
N ARG A 229 14.28 7.06 -25.45
CA ARG A 229 15.48 7.57 -24.78
C ARG A 229 15.41 9.08 -24.68
N LEU A 230 15.55 9.59 -23.47
CA LEU A 230 15.57 11.02 -23.19
C LEU A 230 17.00 11.49 -22.94
N THR A 231 17.28 12.73 -23.33
CA THR A 231 18.45 13.44 -22.84
C THR A 231 18.21 13.87 -21.39
N PHE A 232 19.27 13.99 -20.60
CA PHE A 232 19.18 14.51 -19.24
C PHE A 232 20.38 15.42 -18.96
N THR A 233 20.23 16.30 -17.98
CA THR A 233 21.31 17.16 -17.48
C THR A 233 21.54 16.85 -16.02
N GLU A 234 22.76 16.48 -15.63
CA GLU A 234 23.13 16.39 -14.21
C GLU A 234 23.18 17.80 -13.61
N LEU A 235 22.40 18.03 -12.57
CA LEU A 235 22.35 19.31 -11.87
C LEU A 235 23.37 19.36 -10.73
N THR A 236 23.48 18.26 -9.98
CA THR A 236 24.40 18.12 -8.86
C THR A 236 24.51 16.64 -8.47
N SER A 237 25.66 16.26 -7.90
CA SER A 237 25.87 14.96 -7.28
C SER A 237 26.78 15.11 -6.06
N GLY A 238 26.71 14.14 -5.15
CA GLY A 238 27.48 14.17 -3.92
C GLY A 238 27.41 12.86 -3.14
N THR A 239 28.13 12.82 -2.03
CA THR A 239 28.26 11.63 -1.19
C THR A 239 27.57 11.75 0.17
N GLN A 240 26.94 12.89 0.47
CA GLN A 240 26.42 13.21 1.81
C GLN A 240 24.99 13.79 1.78
N ALA A 241 24.03 13.04 1.27
CA ALA A 241 22.61 13.37 1.42
C ALA A 241 22.11 13.11 2.85
N ARG A 242 20.99 13.74 3.21
CA ARG A 242 20.25 13.49 4.46
C ARG A 242 19.29 12.29 4.37
N VAL A 243 19.21 11.66 3.21
CA VAL A 243 18.34 10.52 2.94
C VAL A 243 19.03 9.23 3.37
N THR A 244 18.35 8.43 4.20
CA THR A 244 18.88 7.16 4.74
C THR A 244 18.41 5.93 3.96
N THR A 245 17.28 6.03 3.25
CA THR A 245 16.72 4.96 2.42
C THR A 245 17.02 5.20 0.94
N ALA A 246 17.43 4.15 0.23
CA ALA A 246 17.64 4.25 -1.20
C ALA A 246 16.31 4.41 -1.97
N GLY A 247 16.33 5.19 -3.04
CA GLY A 247 15.16 5.42 -3.87
C GLY A 247 15.33 6.59 -4.82
N ALA A 248 14.30 6.87 -5.61
CA ALA A 248 14.24 8.05 -6.44
C ALA A 248 12.95 8.85 -6.17
N GLN A 249 13.07 10.16 -6.31
CA GLN A 249 11.99 11.11 -6.05
C GLN A 249 11.86 12.06 -7.22
N VAL A 250 10.62 12.25 -7.67
CA VAL A 250 10.27 13.18 -8.74
C VAL A 250 9.84 14.49 -8.11
N ALA A 251 10.42 15.60 -8.57
CA ALA A 251 10.08 16.94 -8.14
C ALA A 251 9.49 17.73 -9.31
N SER A 252 8.20 18.05 -9.19
CA SER A 252 7.47 18.94 -10.11
C SER A 252 7.24 20.29 -9.44
N GLY A 253 7.81 21.35 -10.01
CA GLY A 253 7.69 22.73 -9.51
C GLY A 253 8.72 23.13 -8.46
N ALA A 254 8.84 24.44 -8.22
CA ALA A 254 9.94 25.04 -7.45
C ALA A 254 10.00 24.56 -5.98
N ALA A 255 8.85 24.37 -5.33
CA ALA A 255 8.80 23.90 -3.94
C ALA A 255 9.30 22.45 -3.79
N ALA A 256 8.88 21.56 -4.71
CA ALA A 256 9.33 20.17 -4.69
C ALA A 256 10.84 20.06 -4.98
N VAL A 257 11.36 20.92 -5.88
CA VAL A 257 12.80 21.00 -6.17
C VAL A 257 13.59 21.50 -4.96
N ALA A 258 13.06 22.48 -4.22
CA ALA A 258 13.68 22.94 -2.98
C ALA A 258 13.76 21.83 -1.92
N SER A 259 12.69 21.05 -1.74
CA SER A 259 12.70 19.88 -0.84
C SER A 259 13.76 18.86 -1.25
N LEU A 260 13.89 18.59 -2.56
CA LEU A 260 14.88 17.65 -3.07
C LEU A 260 16.33 18.09 -2.80
N TYR A 261 16.62 19.39 -2.97
CA TYR A 261 17.93 19.96 -2.65
C TYR A 261 18.23 19.93 -1.14
N ALA A 262 17.23 20.22 -0.31
CA ALA A 262 17.37 20.12 1.14
C ALA A 262 17.67 18.68 1.59
N GLN A 263 17.01 17.69 1.00
CA GLN A 263 17.28 16.26 1.21
C GLN A 263 18.69 15.85 0.74
N ALA A 264 19.21 16.49 -0.30
CA ALA A 264 20.60 16.34 -0.73
C ALA A 264 21.62 17.07 0.17
N GLY A 265 21.17 17.77 1.22
CA GLY A 265 22.03 18.50 2.15
C GLY A 265 22.46 19.88 1.66
N LEU A 266 21.85 20.39 0.59
CA LEU A 266 22.17 21.68 -0.01
C LEU A 266 21.29 22.79 0.57
N SER A 267 21.88 23.97 0.80
CA SER A 267 21.21 25.11 1.45
C SER A 267 20.36 25.97 0.51
N SER A 268 20.56 25.87 -0.81
CA SER A 268 19.84 26.69 -1.79
C SER A 268 19.73 26.00 -3.15
N VAL A 269 18.65 26.29 -3.88
CA VAL A 269 18.47 25.90 -5.28
C VAL A 269 19.00 27.02 -6.19
N PRO A 270 19.91 26.75 -7.14
CA PRO A 270 20.35 27.76 -8.10
C PRO A 270 19.18 28.30 -8.95
N ALA A 271 19.15 29.61 -9.19
CA ALA A 271 18.08 30.27 -9.95
C ALA A 271 17.92 29.70 -11.37
N ALA A 272 19.02 29.27 -12.00
CA ALA A 272 19.01 28.63 -13.31
C ALA A 272 18.24 27.28 -13.34
N VAL A 273 18.09 26.63 -12.18
CA VAL A 273 17.32 25.38 -12.06
C VAL A 273 15.83 25.70 -11.95
N THR A 274 15.44 26.68 -11.14
CA THR A 274 14.03 27.06 -10.96
C THR A 274 13.44 27.74 -12.18
N SER A 275 14.24 28.52 -12.93
CA SER A 275 13.82 29.17 -14.17
C SER A 275 13.61 28.19 -15.34
N ALA A 276 14.17 26.97 -15.24
CA ALA A 276 14.14 25.95 -16.28
C ALA A 276 13.19 24.77 -15.96
N LEU A 277 12.18 24.98 -15.11
CA LEU A 277 11.23 23.92 -14.70
C LEU A 277 10.06 23.74 -15.67
N SER A 278 9.71 24.76 -16.46
CA SER A 278 8.65 24.65 -17.46
C SER A 278 8.99 23.58 -18.48
N GLY A 279 8.15 22.55 -18.58
CA GLY A 279 8.36 21.41 -19.49
C GLY A 279 9.53 20.51 -19.11
N ASN A 280 10.03 20.58 -17.87
CA ASN A 280 11.11 19.73 -17.38
C ASN A 280 10.74 19.12 -16.02
N THR A 281 11.25 17.92 -15.76
CA THR A 281 11.12 17.22 -14.49
C THR A 281 12.48 17.11 -13.83
N VAL A 282 12.55 17.38 -12.52
CA VAL A 282 13.76 17.15 -11.73
C VAL A 282 13.60 15.83 -10.97
N VAL A 283 14.64 15.00 -11.00
CA VAL A 283 14.64 13.69 -10.34
C VAL A 283 15.87 13.61 -9.44
N GLY A 284 15.67 13.27 -8.17
CA GLY A 284 16.75 12.94 -7.25
C GLY A 284 16.84 11.45 -7.06
N ILE A 285 18.04 10.92 -7.15
CA ILE A 285 18.37 9.52 -6.94
C ILE A 285 19.26 9.45 -5.70
N PHE A 286 18.85 8.66 -4.72
CA PHE A 286 19.54 8.48 -3.45
C PHE A 286 19.88 7.01 -3.25
N LEU A 287 21.11 6.70 -2.86
CA LEU A 287 21.50 5.33 -2.50
C LEU A 287 21.21 4.98 -1.04
N GLY A 288 20.73 5.93 -0.25
CA GLY A 288 20.60 5.77 1.20
C GLY A 288 21.96 5.61 1.89
N GLN A 289 21.94 5.23 3.16
CA GLN A 289 23.17 5.11 3.95
C GLN A 289 24.05 3.95 3.47
N ARG A 290 25.36 4.21 3.46
CA ARG A 290 26.45 3.26 3.20
C ARG A 290 27.45 3.34 4.34
N ALA A 291 27.84 2.18 4.86
CA ALA A 291 28.69 2.09 6.05
C ALA A 291 30.14 2.51 5.81
N THR A 292 30.56 2.59 4.54
CA THR A 292 31.93 2.99 4.16
C THR A 292 31.91 4.07 3.08
N GLY A 293 33.04 4.77 2.95
CA GLY A 293 33.30 5.65 1.82
C GLY A 293 33.61 4.86 0.54
N GLY A 294 33.56 5.56 -0.61
CA GLY A 294 33.87 4.98 -1.93
C GLY A 294 32.65 4.57 -2.76
N TYR A 295 31.43 4.70 -2.22
CA TYR A 295 30.21 4.54 -3.00
C TYR A 295 29.88 5.79 -3.82
N SER A 296 29.41 5.59 -5.05
CA SER A 296 28.90 6.66 -5.91
C SER A 296 27.69 6.19 -6.72
N VAL A 297 26.89 7.13 -7.19
CA VAL A 297 25.78 6.87 -8.12
C VAL A 297 25.91 7.79 -9.32
N ARG A 298 25.79 7.21 -10.52
CA ARG A 298 25.79 7.96 -11.78
C ARG A 298 24.61 7.53 -12.63
N VAL A 299 23.88 8.48 -13.18
CA VAL A 299 22.86 8.20 -14.20
C VAL A 299 23.56 7.94 -15.54
N THR A 300 23.26 6.80 -16.16
CA THR A 300 23.85 6.39 -17.45
C THR A 300 22.82 6.39 -18.58
N GLY A 301 21.54 6.36 -18.23
CA GLY A 301 20.44 6.42 -19.18
C GLY A 301 19.17 6.94 -18.54
N VAL A 302 18.37 7.64 -19.34
CA VAL A 302 17.00 7.96 -19.00
C VAL A 302 16.16 7.57 -20.19
N SER A 303 15.11 6.82 -19.95
CA SER A 303 14.08 6.56 -20.94
C SER A 303 12.73 6.88 -20.33
N ALA A 304 11.84 7.43 -21.15
CA ALA A 304 10.45 7.56 -20.77
C ALA A 304 9.64 6.49 -21.48
N ASN A 305 8.80 5.83 -20.71
CA ASN A 305 7.72 5.03 -21.24
C ASN A 305 6.46 5.45 -20.49
N THR A 306 5.40 5.82 -21.24
CA THR A 306 4.05 6.01 -20.68
C THR A 306 3.98 6.90 -19.43
N GLY A 307 4.69 8.03 -19.44
CA GLY A 307 4.66 9.01 -18.33
C GLY A 307 5.47 8.60 -17.08
N THR A 308 6.20 7.47 -17.15
CA THR A 308 7.17 7.04 -16.14
C THR A 308 8.59 7.20 -16.69
N LEU A 309 9.47 7.80 -15.88
CA LEU A 309 10.90 7.84 -16.16
C LEU A 309 11.56 6.56 -15.66
N THR A 310 12.10 5.77 -16.57
CA THR A 310 13.08 4.75 -16.20
C THR A 310 14.45 5.39 -16.21
N VAL A 311 15.07 5.46 -15.04
CA VAL A 311 16.41 6.01 -14.87
C VAL A 311 17.36 4.84 -14.63
N THR A 312 18.25 4.63 -15.60
CA THR A 312 19.32 3.65 -15.52
C THR A 312 20.50 4.26 -14.77
N VAL A 313 20.94 3.60 -13.72
CA VAL A 313 22.04 4.07 -12.87
C VAL A 313 23.15 3.04 -12.76
N ARG A 314 24.39 3.53 -12.72
CA ARG A 314 25.57 2.78 -12.33
C ARG A 314 25.91 3.14 -10.88
N VAL A 315 25.95 2.15 -10.02
CA VAL A 315 26.47 2.28 -8.65
C VAL A 315 27.96 1.93 -8.69
N GLY A 316 28.82 2.89 -8.33
CA GLY A 316 30.22 2.61 -8.04
C GLY A 316 30.34 2.13 -6.60
N ALA A 317 30.99 1.00 -6.39
CA ALA A 317 31.34 0.48 -5.07
C ALA A 317 32.87 0.44 -4.93
N PRO A 318 33.41 0.56 -3.70
CA PRO A 318 34.83 0.35 -3.47
C PRO A 318 35.22 -1.09 -3.85
N ALA A 319 36.45 -1.27 -4.36
CA ALA A 319 36.95 -2.58 -4.71
C ALA A 319 37.01 -3.49 -3.48
N GLU A 320 36.74 -4.78 -3.68
CA GLU A 320 36.86 -5.78 -2.61
C GLU A 320 38.29 -5.78 -2.06
N GLY A 321 38.43 -5.68 -0.74
CA GLY A 321 39.73 -5.57 -0.07
C GLY A 321 40.38 -4.18 -0.10
N SER A 322 39.73 -3.16 -0.68
CA SER A 322 40.26 -1.79 -0.60
C SER A 322 40.14 -1.18 0.79
N LEU A 323 41.15 -0.40 1.20
CA LEU A 323 41.09 0.40 2.42
C LEU A 323 40.02 1.48 2.23
N THR A 324 38.86 1.29 2.88
CA THR A 324 37.76 2.27 2.88
C THR A 324 37.75 3.04 4.18
N THR A 325 37.38 4.31 4.12
CA THR A 325 37.15 5.12 5.32
C THR A 325 35.86 4.66 6.00
N GLN A 326 35.89 4.43 7.32
CA GLN A 326 34.73 4.08 8.15
C GLN A 326 33.86 5.32 8.43
N VAL A 327 33.34 5.90 7.35
CA VAL A 327 32.49 7.09 7.39
C VAL A 327 31.18 6.73 6.72
N ILE A 328 30.09 6.94 7.45
CA ILE A 328 28.75 6.78 6.88
C ILE A 328 28.58 7.82 5.77
N THR A 329 28.23 7.36 4.58
CA THR A 329 27.94 8.21 3.42
C THR A 329 26.52 7.95 2.92
N SER A 330 25.94 8.92 2.23
CA SER A 330 24.66 8.78 1.54
C SER A 330 24.75 9.37 0.13
N PRO A 331 25.27 8.60 -0.85
CA PRO A 331 25.46 9.09 -2.21
C PRO A 331 24.16 9.45 -2.91
N TYR A 332 24.19 10.53 -3.70
CA TYR A 332 23.06 11.00 -4.47
C TYR A 332 23.47 11.64 -5.79
N THR A 333 22.52 11.74 -6.70
CA THR A 333 22.60 12.57 -7.90
C THR A 333 21.23 13.15 -8.21
N ILE A 334 21.18 14.41 -8.64
CA ILE A 334 19.97 15.10 -9.09
C ILE A 334 20.13 15.44 -10.56
N ILE A 335 19.16 15.01 -11.36
CA ILE A 335 19.12 15.27 -12.80
C ILE A 335 17.88 16.07 -13.18
N ARG A 336 17.96 16.75 -14.32
CA ARG A 336 16.82 17.33 -15.03
C ARG A 336 16.58 16.55 -16.31
N VAL A 337 15.32 16.27 -16.59
CA VAL A 337 14.87 15.54 -17.77
C VAL A 337 13.79 16.36 -18.49
N PRO A 338 13.85 16.55 -19.81
CA PRO A 338 12.79 17.18 -20.59
C PRO A 338 11.51 16.35 -20.52
N GLY A 339 10.37 17.02 -20.32
CA GLY A 339 9.05 16.43 -20.16
C GLY A 339 8.54 16.50 -18.72
N THR A 340 7.25 16.24 -18.55
CA THR A 340 6.56 16.24 -17.25
C THR A 340 6.25 14.81 -16.85
N TYR A 341 6.83 14.36 -15.74
CA TYR A 341 6.65 13.01 -15.22
C TYR A 341 6.31 13.08 -13.74
N THR A 342 5.58 12.08 -13.26
CA THR A 342 5.18 11.96 -11.84
C THR A 342 5.71 10.68 -11.21
N ARG A 343 6.30 9.79 -12.02
CA ARG A 343 6.87 8.52 -11.59
C ARG A 343 8.27 8.32 -12.14
N VAL A 344 9.09 7.69 -11.31
CA VAL A 344 10.45 7.27 -11.65
C VAL A 344 10.67 5.83 -11.19
N THR A 345 11.29 5.03 -12.03
CA THR A 345 11.77 3.68 -11.72
C THR A 345 13.29 3.67 -11.87
N LEU A 346 13.99 3.17 -10.86
CA LEU A 346 15.44 2.97 -10.92
C LEU A 346 15.77 1.56 -11.38
N VAL A 347 16.63 1.47 -12.38
CA VAL A 347 17.18 0.19 -12.87
C VAL A 347 18.70 0.27 -12.94
N ASP A 348 19.36 -0.88 -12.84
CA ASP A 348 20.80 -0.99 -13.10
C ASP A 348 21.09 -1.04 -14.62
N GLU A 349 22.37 -1.10 -14.99
CA GLU A 349 22.79 -1.20 -16.40
C GLU A 349 22.33 -2.48 -17.11
N ARG A 350 21.86 -3.48 -16.37
CA ARG A 350 21.29 -4.73 -16.88
C ARG A 350 19.76 -4.66 -16.96
N GLY A 351 19.15 -3.52 -16.63
CA GLY A 351 17.70 -3.30 -16.65
C GLY A 351 16.97 -3.94 -15.47
N GLN A 352 17.68 -4.44 -14.45
CA GLN A 352 17.07 -4.98 -13.25
C GLN A 352 16.68 -3.84 -12.31
N PRO A 353 15.52 -3.93 -11.61
CA PRO A 353 15.18 -2.97 -10.56
C PRO A 353 16.32 -2.90 -9.55
N LEU A 354 16.71 -1.68 -9.16
CA LEU A 354 17.71 -1.53 -8.11
C LEU A 354 17.14 -2.10 -6.80
N THR A 355 17.49 -3.33 -6.43
CA THR A 355 17.14 -3.90 -5.14
C THR A 355 17.97 -3.19 -4.09
N THR A 356 17.29 -2.38 -3.29
CA THR A 356 17.89 -1.63 -2.20
C THR A 356 18.10 -2.57 -1.01
N GLY A 357 19.02 -3.51 -1.17
CA GLY A 357 19.49 -4.33 -0.06
C GLY A 357 20.22 -3.43 0.94
N THR A 358 19.78 -3.46 2.20
CA THR A 358 20.67 -3.21 3.32
C THR A 358 21.83 -4.17 3.16
N GLY A 359 23.00 -3.65 2.78
CA GLY A 359 24.24 -4.40 2.80
C GLY A 359 24.52 -4.85 4.23
N ASN A 360 24.11 -6.06 4.54
CA ASN A 360 24.62 -6.92 5.59
C ASN A 360 24.58 -8.33 5.00
N ASP A 361 25.48 -8.60 4.05
CA ASP A 361 25.94 -9.97 3.87
C ASP A 361 26.90 -10.24 5.04
N ARG A 362 26.38 -10.99 6.01
CA ARG A 362 27.15 -11.93 6.80
C ARG A 362 26.56 -13.31 6.57
#